data_AF-A8AVM4-F1
#
_entry.id   AF-A8AVM4-F1
#
_cell.length_a   1.000
_cell.length_b   1.000
_cell.length_c   1.000
_cell.angle_alpha   90.00
_cell.angle_beta   90.00
_cell.angle_gamma   90.00
#
_symmetry.space_group_name_H-M   'P 1'
#
loop_
_entity.id
_entity.type
_entity.pdbx_description
1 polymer ?
#
loop_
_entity_poly.entity_id
_entity_poly.type
_entity_poly.pdbx_seq_one_letter_code
_entity_poly.pdbx_strand_id
1 'polypeptide(L)'
;MKKEVKFLTENSQDNEKKLSFKEQILKEFANSQKNEVSSQEEGPSLSEQVDKALAEERTKEDPSLSELLQKGDSSLAEVLGKDSLSAESASESQAETTASQKTESFLDEPESVKVPVKVSYKNQSKEPNVSKEEPLAKTATYRRDDLTSKESLSRSAKERQANKKKRQNNVAKKIVWTIIALLLVTLAVTGAFVYSYIDSALKPVNANDTEYVTLEIPAGSSAKEIGSILEKKGLIKSGQVFNYYSKFKSYANFQSGYYNLQKSMDLDTIAKALQKGGTDTPQPPTLGKVVVPEGYTLNQIAEAVEKSGNKKVSISAKDFLSKVQDESFISKMVAKYPKLLSGLPAKDSGVKYRLEGYLFPATYNYTSDTTAETLIDQMLATMDSKLSTYYEVLESKNLTVNDVLTLASLVEKEGSTDEDRKNIASVFYNRLNQGMPLQSNIAILYAEGKLGKKTTLAEDAAIDTNIDSAFNVYKNPGLMPGPVDSPSLSAIEATVNPNKTDYLYFVANTETGTVYFATTYEEHAKNVEEHVNSKLTQSSSSN
;
A
#
# COMPACT_ATOMS: atom_id res chain seq x y z
N MET A 1 -0.40 -33.10 -15.53
CA MET A 1 1.04 -33.33 -15.78
C MET A 1 1.84 -32.77 -14.61
N LYS A 2 2.86 -33.46 -14.10
CA LYS A 2 3.85 -32.82 -13.21
C LYS A 2 4.86 -32.09 -14.09
N LYS A 3 5.12 -30.81 -13.81
CA LYS A 3 6.08 -29.97 -14.53
C LYS A 3 7.32 -29.87 -13.65
N GLU A 4 8.41 -30.54 -14.02
CA GLU A 4 9.68 -30.41 -13.30
C GLU A 4 10.28 -29.03 -13.56
N VAL A 5 10.24 -28.18 -12.54
CA VAL A 5 10.95 -26.89 -12.53
C VAL A 5 12.29 -27.13 -11.83
N LYS A 6 13.38 -27.16 -12.60
CA LYS A 6 14.75 -27.31 -12.08
C LYS A 6 15.22 -25.94 -11.55
N PHE A 7 15.01 -25.64 -10.27
CA PHE A 7 15.40 -24.35 -9.70
C PHE A 7 16.93 -24.23 -9.54
N LEU A 8 17.48 -23.10 -9.99
CA LEU A 8 18.78 -22.50 -9.61
C LEU A 8 19.94 -23.46 -9.27
N THR A 9 20.62 -24.02 -10.28
CA THR A 9 21.91 -24.72 -10.14
C THR A 9 22.85 -24.45 -11.33
N GLU A 10 24.16 -24.68 -11.12
CA GLU A 10 25.30 -24.45 -12.06
C GLU A 10 25.66 -22.94 -12.25
N ASN A 11 26.92 -22.49 -12.42
CA ASN A 11 28.25 -23.09 -12.67
C ASN A 11 29.34 -22.11 -12.11
N SER A 12 30.65 -22.40 -11.91
CA SER A 12 31.46 -23.63 -11.66
C SER A 12 32.95 -23.23 -11.37
N GLN A 13 33.87 -24.21 -11.38
CA GLN A 13 35.34 -24.16 -11.23
C GLN A 13 35.89 -23.88 -9.81
N ASP A 14 36.94 -24.57 -9.31
CA ASP A 14 37.83 -25.55 -9.98
C ASP A 14 38.34 -26.69 -9.06
N ASN A 15 38.50 -27.88 -9.66
CA ASN A 15 39.35 -29.03 -9.30
C ASN A 15 39.72 -29.39 -7.83
N GLU A 16 39.13 -30.49 -7.33
CA GLU A 16 39.93 -31.70 -6.99
C GLU A 16 39.06 -32.99 -7.09
N LYS A 17 39.60 -34.11 -7.59
CA LYS A 17 38.82 -35.35 -7.82
C LYS A 17 38.61 -36.19 -6.55
N LYS A 18 37.62 -35.81 -5.76
CA LYS A 18 36.93 -36.73 -4.84
C LYS A 18 35.74 -37.38 -5.55
N LEU A 19 35.55 -38.69 -5.36
CA LEU A 19 34.34 -39.40 -5.81
C LEU A 19 33.11 -38.72 -5.20
N SER A 20 32.08 -38.48 -6.01
CA SER A 20 30.83 -37.89 -5.56
C SER A 20 30.19 -38.74 -4.47
N PHE A 21 29.50 -38.12 -3.51
CA PHE A 21 28.77 -38.83 -2.46
C PHE A 21 27.78 -39.87 -3.04
N LYS A 22 27.18 -39.57 -4.20
CA LYS A 22 26.34 -40.50 -4.97
C LYS A 22 27.12 -41.72 -5.49
N GLU A 23 28.36 -41.54 -5.93
CA GLU A 23 29.25 -42.63 -6.38
C GLU A 23 29.77 -43.46 -5.19
N GLN A 24 29.98 -42.83 -4.03
CA GLN A 24 30.33 -43.53 -2.79
C GLN A 24 29.17 -44.43 -2.34
N ILE A 25 27.95 -43.90 -2.23
CA ILE A 25 26.75 -44.67 -1.91
C ILE A 25 26.50 -45.79 -2.92
N LEU A 26 26.60 -45.52 -4.24
CA LEU A 26 26.43 -46.58 -5.25
C LEU A 26 27.50 -47.68 -5.15
N LYS A 27 28.72 -47.34 -4.72
CA LYS A 27 29.81 -48.30 -4.51
C LYS A 27 29.64 -49.11 -3.21
N GLU A 28 29.12 -48.51 -2.15
CA GLU A 28 28.74 -49.23 -0.93
C GLU A 28 27.54 -50.14 -1.18
N PHE A 29 26.51 -49.67 -1.90
CA PHE A 29 25.33 -50.46 -2.25
C PHE A 29 25.65 -51.64 -3.19
N ALA A 30 26.59 -51.46 -4.12
CA ALA A 30 27.12 -52.55 -4.96
C ALA A 30 27.99 -53.55 -4.18
N ASN A 31 28.56 -53.15 -3.03
CA ASN A 31 29.32 -54.03 -2.14
C ASN A 31 28.41 -54.73 -1.12
N SER A 32 27.36 -54.09 -0.60
CA SER A 32 26.39 -54.74 0.30
C SER A 32 25.63 -55.86 -0.42
N GLN A 33 25.11 -55.60 -1.62
CA GLN A 33 24.47 -56.63 -2.45
C GLN A 33 25.42 -57.77 -2.85
N LYS A 34 26.75 -57.56 -2.82
CA LYS A 34 27.73 -58.65 -3.01
C LYS A 34 27.97 -59.48 -1.76
N ASN A 35 27.73 -58.93 -0.57
CA ASN A 35 27.93 -59.63 0.69
C ASN A 35 26.66 -60.39 1.14
N GLU A 36 25.46 -59.88 0.83
CA GLU A 36 24.19 -60.55 1.17
C GLU A 36 23.97 -61.87 0.39
N VAL A 37 24.58 -62.03 -0.78
CA VAL A 37 24.47 -63.23 -1.63
C VAL A 37 25.31 -64.42 -1.11
N SER A 38 26.08 -64.26 -0.02
CA SER A 38 26.98 -65.31 0.50
C SER A 38 26.45 -66.09 1.70
N SER A 39 25.23 -65.82 2.23
CA SER A 39 24.76 -66.48 3.44
C SER A 39 23.24 -66.45 3.67
N GLN A 40 22.49 -67.43 3.12
CA GLN A 40 21.50 -68.25 3.85
C GLN A 40 20.76 -69.26 2.94
N GLU A 41 21.00 -70.55 3.21
CA GLU A 41 20.10 -71.69 2.94
C GLU A 41 19.90 -72.37 4.33
N GLU A 42 18.79 -73.01 4.70
CA GLU A 42 17.57 -73.44 4.00
C GLU A 42 16.30 -73.05 4.80
N GLY A 43 15.11 -73.02 4.17
CA GLY A 43 13.82 -72.91 4.85
C GLY A 43 12.61 -72.90 3.88
N PRO A 44 11.51 -73.66 4.13
CA PRO A 44 10.44 -73.86 3.15
C PRO A 44 9.47 -72.68 3.02
N SER A 45 8.84 -72.58 1.84
CA SER A 45 8.09 -71.41 1.37
C SER A 45 6.61 -71.36 1.78
N LEU A 46 6.05 -70.13 1.76
CA LEU A 46 4.67 -69.79 2.16
C LEU A 46 3.53 -70.60 1.50
N SER A 47 3.78 -71.25 0.36
CA SER A 47 2.79 -72.03 -0.40
C SER A 47 2.14 -73.15 0.44
N GLU A 48 2.93 -73.88 1.24
CA GLU A 48 2.43 -75.02 2.01
C GLU A 48 1.60 -74.62 3.25
N GLN A 49 1.55 -73.33 3.59
CA GLN A 49 0.81 -72.82 4.76
C GLN A 49 -0.60 -72.33 4.39
N VAL A 50 -0.86 -72.03 3.11
CA VAL A 50 -2.18 -71.54 2.64
C VAL A 50 -3.16 -72.71 2.47
N ASP A 51 -2.75 -73.79 1.81
CA ASP A 51 -3.61 -74.96 1.55
C ASP A 51 -4.11 -75.64 2.83
N LYS A 52 -3.41 -75.45 3.96
CA LYS A 52 -3.78 -75.99 5.27
C LYS A 52 -4.77 -75.12 6.05
N ALA A 53 -4.96 -73.85 5.65
CA ALA A 53 -5.86 -72.90 6.30
C ALA A 53 -7.28 -72.88 5.69
N LEU A 54 -7.46 -73.35 4.45
CA LEU A 54 -8.77 -73.38 3.77
C LEU A 54 -9.60 -74.66 4.03
N ALA A 55 -9.11 -75.60 4.84
CA ALA A 55 -9.79 -76.87 5.07
C ALA A 55 -10.79 -76.89 6.26
N GLU A 56 -10.78 -75.87 7.13
CA GLU A 56 -11.49 -75.90 8.42
C GLU A 56 -12.39 -74.68 8.72
N GLU A 57 -13.22 -74.22 7.78
CA GLU A 57 -14.53 -73.66 8.19
C GLU A 57 -15.66 -73.77 7.13
N ARG A 58 -16.84 -74.18 7.63
CA ARG A 58 -18.19 -73.92 7.06
C ARG A 58 -18.52 -74.47 5.67
N THR A 59 -18.73 -75.79 5.63
CA THR A 59 -19.90 -76.31 4.90
C THR A 59 -21.20 -75.78 5.50
N LYS A 60 -22.10 -75.21 4.68
CA LYS A 60 -23.57 -75.27 4.84
C LYS A 60 -24.35 -74.61 3.69
N GLU A 61 -25.32 -75.37 3.16
CA GLU A 61 -26.62 -74.91 2.62
C GLU A 61 -26.62 -73.95 1.40
N ASP A 62 -26.33 -74.51 0.20
CA ASP A 62 -27.29 -74.82 -0.90
C ASP A 62 -28.55 -73.90 -1.15
N PRO A 63 -29.13 -73.81 -2.36
CA PRO A 63 -28.59 -73.26 -3.62
C PRO A 63 -29.60 -72.33 -4.37
N SER A 64 -29.35 -72.06 -5.68
CA SER A 64 -30.19 -71.32 -6.65
C SER A 64 -30.22 -69.79 -6.49
N LEU A 65 -30.47 -68.96 -7.52
CA LEU A 65 -30.86 -69.21 -8.92
C LEU A 65 -29.70 -69.07 -9.93
N SER A 66 -29.77 -69.84 -11.01
CA SER A 66 -29.05 -69.56 -12.27
C SER A 66 -30.05 -69.31 -13.40
N GLU A 67 -30.73 -68.16 -13.38
CA GLU A 67 -31.57 -67.77 -14.51
C GLU A 67 -31.76 -66.24 -14.64
N LEU A 68 -30.88 -65.59 -15.42
CA LEU A 68 -31.30 -64.54 -16.36
C LEU A 68 -30.25 -64.33 -17.46
N LEU A 69 -30.51 -65.02 -18.57
CA LEU A 69 -29.96 -64.82 -19.91
C LEU A 69 -30.07 -63.33 -20.33
N GLN A 70 -29.30 -62.69 -21.23
CA GLN A 70 -28.28 -63.00 -22.26
C GLN A 70 -28.50 -61.92 -23.37
N LYS A 71 -27.64 -61.85 -24.40
CA LYS A 71 -27.64 -60.92 -25.58
C LYS A 71 -26.98 -59.57 -25.27
N GLY A 72 -26.06 -59.01 -26.08
CA GLY A 72 -25.61 -59.37 -27.44
C GLY A 72 -26.34 -58.57 -28.54
N ASP A 73 -25.79 -58.33 -29.74
CA ASP A 73 -24.48 -58.66 -30.32
C ASP A 73 -24.27 -57.85 -31.65
N SER A 74 -23.07 -57.87 -32.25
CA SER A 74 -22.72 -57.44 -33.63
C SER A 74 -22.69 -55.92 -33.91
N SER A 75 -21.62 -55.35 -34.50
CA SER A 75 -21.27 -55.20 -35.95
C SER A 75 -21.83 -53.91 -36.60
N LEU A 76 -21.28 -53.29 -37.66
CA LEU A 76 -20.28 -53.70 -38.67
C LEU A 76 -19.38 -52.49 -39.09
N ALA A 77 -18.60 -52.63 -40.17
CA ALA A 77 -17.70 -51.62 -40.79
C ALA A 77 -18.47 -50.47 -41.53
N GLU A 78 -17.89 -49.50 -42.27
CA GLU A 78 -16.64 -49.45 -43.07
C GLU A 78 -16.28 -47.99 -43.48
N VAL A 79 -15.43 -47.82 -44.53
CA VAL A 79 -15.23 -46.64 -45.41
C VAL A 79 -14.03 -45.68 -45.14
N LEU A 80 -12.93 -45.93 -45.88
CA LEU A 80 -11.99 -45.01 -46.59
C LEU A 80 -11.38 -43.76 -45.88
N GLY A 81 -10.11 -43.36 -46.13
CA GLY A 81 -9.00 -43.96 -46.89
C GLY A 81 -8.05 -42.93 -47.55
N LYS A 82 -6.77 -43.31 -47.77
CA LYS A 82 -5.71 -42.64 -48.58
C LYS A 82 -5.05 -41.37 -47.99
N ASP A 83 -3.71 -41.34 -47.82
CA ASP A 83 -2.63 -40.89 -48.74
C ASP A 83 -2.38 -39.35 -48.64
N SER A 84 -1.17 -38.76 -48.71
CA SER A 84 0.19 -39.27 -48.97
C SER A 84 1.32 -38.38 -48.40
N LEU A 85 2.56 -38.90 -48.42
CA LEU A 85 3.85 -38.28 -48.06
C LEU A 85 4.37 -37.18 -49.02
N SER A 86 4.95 -36.11 -48.47
CA SER A 86 6.17 -35.36 -48.90
C SER A 86 6.30 -34.06 -48.07
N ALA A 87 7.43 -33.50 -47.60
CA ALA A 87 8.88 -33.59 -47.84
C ALA A 87 9.50 -32.46 -48.69
N GLU A 88 10.50 -31.79 -48.08
CA GLU A 88 11.74 -31.21 -48.67
C GLU A 88 11.86 -29.70 -49.03
N SER A 89 13.09 -29.17 -48.84
CA SER A 89 13.64 -27.80 -49.11
C SER A 89 13.03 -26.61 -48.31
N ALA A 90 13.74 -25.66 -47.66
CA ALA A 90 15.16 -25.24 -47.55
C ALA A 90 15.72 -24.24 -48.60
N SER A 91 16.62 -23.34 -48.14
CA SER A 91 17.38 -22.29 -48.88
C SER A 91 16.55 -21.08 -49.41
N GLU A 92 17.06 -19.84 -49.55
CA GLU A 92 18.08 -19.06 -48.81
C GLU A 92 18.06 -17.56 -49.25
N SER A 93 19.03 -16.76 -48.75
CA SER A 93 19.66 -15.62 -49.45
C SER A 93 19.06 -14.18 -49.39
N GLN A 94 19.66 -13.38 -48.48
CA GLN A 94 20.21 -12.02 -48.70
C GLN A 94 19.28 -10.82 -49.03
N ALA A 95 19.74 -9.55 -48.98
CA ALA A 95 20.42 -8.77 -47.91
C ALA A 95 21.00 -7.46 -48.50
N GLU A 96 20.61 -6.30 -47.98
CA GLU A 96 21.35 -5.02 -48.00
C GLU A 96 20.83 -4.20 -46.80
N THR A 97 21.61 -3.75 -45.80
CA THR A 97 22.96 -3.17 -45.70
C THR A 97 22.98 -1.65 -45.93
N THR A 98 22.87 -0.89 -44.84
CA THR A 98 23.51 0.42 -44.68
C THR A 98 23.97 0.54 -43.23
N ALA A 99 25.18 1.03 -42.98
CA ALA A 99 25.83 0.92 -41.68
C ALA A 99 26.25 2.27 -41.08
N SER A 100 26.27 2.30 -39.74
CA SER A 100 27.14 3.11 -38.88
C SER A 100 27.33 4.61 -39.13
N GLN A 101 27.09 5.39 -38.06
CA GLN A 101 28.19 6.15 -37.48
C GLN A 101 28.20 6.02 -35.94
N LYS A 102 29.39 6.21 -35.36
CA LYS A 102 29.74 5.86 -33.98
C LYS A 102 30.47 7.03 -33.33
N THR A 103 30.14 7.36 -32.07
CA THR A 103 30.99 8.23 -31.24
C THR A 103 30.94 7.76 -29.78
N GLU A 104 32.11 7.66 -29.14
CA GLU A 104 32.29 7.32 -27.73
C GLU A 104 33.07 8.44 -27.03
N SER A 105 32.67 8.84 -25.82
CA SER A 105 33.54 9.28 -24.70
C SER A 105 32.65 9.73 -23.53
N PHE A 106 32.64 9.10 -22.34
CA PHE A 106 33.68 9.11 -21.28
C PHE A 106 34.05 10.49 -20.72
N LEU A 107 33.69 10.77 -19.46
CA LEU A 107 34.59 11.07 -18.32
C LEU A 107 33.81 11.43 -17.04
N ASP A 108 34.42 11.18 -15.88
CA ASP A 108 33.85 11.37 -14.52
C ASP A 108 34.36 12.64 -13.80
N GLU A 109 33.58 13.10 -12.81
CA GLU A 109 34.03 13.79 -11.56
C GLU A 109 34.76 15.17 -11.69
N PRO A 110 35.01 15.94 -10.58
CA PRO A 110 34.68 15.69 -9.16
C PRO A 110 33.87 16.80 -8.44
N GLU A 111 33.59 16.56 -7.15
CA GLU A 111 33.07 17.53 -6.19
C GLU A 111 33.89 18.84 -6.06
N SER A 112 33.23 19.92 -5.59
CA SER A 112 33.93 20.91 -4.75
C SER A 112 32.98 21.68 -3.80
N VAL A 113 33.46 21.95 -2.58
CA VAL A 113 32.73 22.66 -1.50
C VAL A 113 33.55 23.85 -0.99
N LYS A 114 32.95 25.05 -0.85
CA LYS A 114 33.31 26.05 0.20
C LYS A 114 32.36 27.28 0.29
N VAL A 115 31.68 27.37 1.44
CA VAL A 115 31.58 28.50 2.41
C VAL A 115 31.43 29.97 1.89
N PRO A 116 30.47 30.77 2.42
CA PRO A 116 30.10 32.11 1.90
C PRO A 116 30.89 33.30 2.50
N VAL A 117 30.75 34.48 1.87
CA VAL A 117 31.36 35.75 2.29
C VAL A 117 30.31 36.85 2.55
N LYS A 118 30.46 37.60 3.65
CA LYS A 118 29.78 38.89 3.91
C LYS A 118 30.71 40.05 3.59
N VAL A 119 30.22 41.12 2.96
CA VAL A 119 30.83 42.46 3.06
C VAL A 119 29.73 43.53 3.17
N SER A 120 30.02 44.62 3.87
CA SER A 120 29.16 45.81 4.03
C SER A 120 30.02 47.06 3.91
N TYR A 121 29.50 48.12 3.29
CA TYR A 121 30.13 49.44 3.27
C TYR A 121 29.12 50.58 3.45
N LYS A 122 29.64 51.72 3.90
CA LYS A 122 28.89 52.87 4.43
C LYS A 122 29.52 54.17 3.96
N ASN A 123 28.68 55.13 3.56
CA ASN A 123 28.88 56.57 3.37
C ASN A 123 30.29 57.12 3.04
N GLN A 124 30.36 57.97 2.02
CA GLN A 124 30.84 59.35 2.26
C GLN A 124 30.23 60.37 1.28
N SER A 125 30.31 61.64 1.67
CA SER A 125 29.52 62.76 1.13
C SER A 125 30.33 63.69 0.22
N LYS A 126 29.66 64.53 -0.58
CA LYS A 126 30.24 65.80 -1.07
C LYS A 126 29.20 66.88 -1.39
N GLU A 127 29.30 67.98 -0.66
CA GLU A 127 28.87 69.35 -1.02
C GLU A 127 30.16 70.15 -1.42
N PRO A 128 30.16 71.47 -1.73
CA PRO A 128 29.10 72.49 -1.62
C PRO A 128 28.89 73.35 -2.90
N ASN A 129 28.08 74.43 -2.85
CA ASN A 129 28.59 75.83 -2.81
C ASN A 129 27.51 76.95 -2.96
N VAL A 130 27.34 77.75 -1.89
CA VAL A 130 27.07 79.21 -1.81
C VAL A 130 26.03 79.94 -2.71
N SER A 131 25.02 80.47 -1.99
CA SER A 131 24.00 81.52 -2.20
C SER A 131 24.10 82.63 -3.28
N LYS A 132 22.92 83.20 -3.64
CA LYS A 132 22.56 84.62 -3.32
C LYS A 132 21.09 85.06 -3.56
N GLU A 133 20.69 86.02 -2.74
CA GLU A 133 19.71 87.13 -2.95
C GLU A 133 18.16 86.93 -2.98
N GLU A 134 17.50 88.00 -2.51
CA GLU A 134 16.08 88.26 -2.19
C GLU A 134 15.71 89.61 -2.90
N PRO A 135 14.54 90.29 -2.73
CA PRO A 135 13.25 89.90 -2.12
C PRO A 135 12.02 90.28 -2.98
N LEU A 136 10.80 90.06 -2.47
CA LEU A 136 9.62 90.87 -2.83
C LEU A 136 8.64 90.99 -1.66
N ALA A 137 8.03 92.17 -1.45
CA ALA A 137 7.41 92.56 -0.18
C ALA A 137 5.97 93.11 -0.32
N LYS A 138 5.18 92.99 0.77
CA LYS A 138 4.08 93.87 1.29
C LYS A 138 3.24 93.11 2.34
N THR A 139 3.28 93.37 3.66
CA THR A 139 2.89 94.55 4.50
C THR A 139 1.40 94.64 4.90
N ALA A 140 1.11 94.34 6.17
CA ALA A 140 0.12 95.02 7.04
C ALA A 140 0.28 94.47 8.49
N THR A 141 0.89 95.08 9.52
CA THR A 141 0.88 96.43 10.15
C THR A 141 -0.18 96.64 11.26
N TYR A 142 0.27 96.52 12.53
CA TYR A 142 -0.31 97.10 13.77
C TYR A 142 -1.73 96.60 14.20
N ARG A 143 -2.16 96.72 15.48
CA ARG A 143 -1.63 97.54 16.60
C ARG A 143 -1.78 96.86 17.97
N ARG A 144 -0.80 97.09 18.86
CA ARG A 144 -0.95 97.11 20.34
C ARG A 144 -0.59 98.54 20.79
N ASP A 145 -1.27 99.04 21.82
CA ASP A 145 -0.95 100.18 22.72
C ASP A 145 -2.12 100.26 23.76
N ASP A 146 -2.03 100.68 25.03
CA ASP A 146 -0.97 100.51 26.04
C ASP A 146 -1.53 100.66 27.50
N LEU A 147 -0.65 100.65 28.51
CA LEU A 147 -0.73 101.01 29.95
C LEU A 147 -1.44 102.38 30.25
N THR A 148 -1.90 102.83 31.44
CA THR A 148 -1.99 102.39 32.88
C THR A 148 -2.96 103.36 33.64
N SER A 149 -3.35 103.32 34.94
CA SER A 149 -3.29 102.39 36.11
C SER A 149 -4.24 102.89 37.24
N LYS A 150 -4.63 102.02 38.19
CA LYS A 150 -5.32 102.34 39.48
C LYS A 150 -6.73 103.00 39.34
N GLU A 151 -7.60 103.09 40.34
CA GLU A 151 -7.50 102.74 41.78
C GLU A 151 -8.74 101.96 42.32
N SER A 152 -9.00 102.05 43.62
CA SER A 152 -9.87 101.24 44.49
C SER A 152 -11.38 101.17 44.13
N LEU A 153 -12.02 100.02 44.43
CA LEU A 153 -13.16 99.91 45.40
C LEU A 153 -13.78 98.48 45.50
N SER A 154 -14.47 98.25 46.62
CA SER A 154 -15.48 97.20 46.93
C SER A 154 -15.14 95.70 46.73
N ARG A 155 -14.87 95.01 47.85
CA ARG A 155 -14.97 93.54 47.99
C ARG A 155 -16.44 93.08 48.07
N SER A 156 -17.18 93.12 46.96
CA SER A 156 -18.55 92.56 46.91
C SER A 156 -18.96 91.99 45.54
N ALA A 157 -18.54 92.60 44.44
CA ALA A 157 -19.02 92.22 43.10
C ALA A 157 -18.48 90.88 42.54
N LYS A 158 -17.37 90.33 43.10
CA LYS A 158 -16.63 89.22 42.46
C LYS A 158 -17.25 87.83 42.58
N GLU A 159 -18.10 87.56 43.58
CA GLU A 159 -18.63 86.20 43.80
C GLU A 159 -19.83 85.85 42.90
N ARG A 160 -20.70 86.83 42.59
CA ARG A 160 -21.92 86.57 41.82
C ARG A 160 -21.66 86.21 40.35
N GLN A 161 -20.55 86.64 39.74
CA GLN A 161 -20.14 86.20 38.41
C GLN A 161 -19.39 84.85 38.41
N ALA A 162 -18.58 84.57 39.45
CA ALA A 162 -17.81 83.33 39.53
C ALA A 162 -18.70 82.07 39.53
N ASN A 163 -19.85 82.11 40.22
CA ASN A 163 -20.75 80.97 40.32
C ASN A 163 -21.53 80.65 39.03
N LYS A 164 -21.73 81.61 38.12
CA LYS A 164 -22.32 81.32 36.80
C LYS A 164 -21.35 80.52 35.92
N LYS A 165 -20.07 80.93 35.85
CA LYS A 165 -19.01 80.17 35.14
C LYS A 165 -18.72 78.80 35.77
N LYS A 166 -18.68 78.67 37.11
CA LYS A 166 -18.53 77.36 37.77
C LYS A 166 -19.65 76.37 37.40
N ARG A 167 -20.92 76.81 37.37
CA ARG A 167 -22.04 75.93 36.97
C ARG A 167 -21.95 75.51 35.50
N GLN A 168 -21.64 76.43 34.59
CA GLN A 168 -21.44 76.11 33.18
C GLN A 168 -20.28 75.12 32.96
N ASN A 169 -19.14 75.31 33.62
CA ASN A 169 -18.00 74.38 33.51
C ASN A 169 -18.34 72.96 34.00
N ASN A 170 -19.16 72.82 35.04
CA ASN A 170 -19.57 71.50 35.52
C ASN A 170 -20.61 70.83 34.61
N VAL A 171 -21.50 71.60 33.97
CA VAL A 171 -22.42 71.07 32.95
C VAL A 171 -21.66 70.68 31.68
N ALA A 172 -20.75 71.54 31.19
CA ALA A 172 -19.90 71.24 30.04
C ALA A 172 -19.02 70.01 30.27
N LYS A 173 -18.41 69.85 31.46
CA LYS A 173 -17.66 68.64 31.84
C LYS A 173 -18.54 67.39 31.82
N LYS A 174 -19.80 67.46 32.30
CA LYS A 174 -20.73 66.34 32.21
C LYS A 174 -21.07 66.00 30.75
N ILE A 175 -21.35 67.00 29.92
CA ILE A 175 -21.64 66.81 28.48
C ILE A 175 -20.44 66.14 27.77
N VAL A 176 -19.21 66.64 28.00
CA VAL A 176 -17.98 66.06 27.45
C VAL A 176 -17.79 64.60 27.94
N TRP A 177 -17.99 64.32 29.23
CA TRP A 177 -17.91 62.94 29.73
C TRP A 177 -19.00 62.03 29.15
N THR A 178 -20.22 62.50 28.94
CA THR A 178 -21.26 61.70 28.28
C THR A 178 -20.97 61.47 26.80
N ILE A 179 -20.37 62.43 26.08
CA ILE A 179 -19.94 62.25 24.69
C ILE A 179 -18.79 61.23 24.62
N ILE A 180 -17.80 61.32 25.51
CA ILE A 180 -16.69 60.35 25.59
C ILE A 180 -17.21 58.95 25.94
N ALA A 181 -18.13 58.84 26.91
CA ALA A 181 -18.74 57.56 27.27
C ALA A 181 -19.55 56.96 26.11
N LEU A 182 -20.33 57.77 25.39
CA LEU A 182 -21.10 57.33 24.22
C LEU A 182 -20.16 56.89 23.08
N LEU A 183 -19.07 57.63 22.83
CA LEU A 183 -18.03 57.25 21.86
C LEU A 183 -17.39 55.90 22.25
N LEU A 184 -17.00 55.72 23.52
CA LEU A 184 -16.45 54.46 24.01
C LEU A 184 -17.44 53.29 23.91
N VAL A 185 -18.73 53.52 24.19
CA VAL A 185 -19.79 52.51 23.99
C VAL A 185 -19.96 52.17 22.51
N THR A 186 -19.99 53.16 21.61
CA THR A 186 -20.06 52.87 20.16
C THR A 186 -18.82 52.14 19.66
N LEU A 187 -17.63 52.46 20.17
CA LEU A 187 -16.38 51.77 19.82
C LEU A 187 -16.36 50.34 20.36
N ALA A 188 -16.87 50.09 21.58
CA ALA A 188 -17.01 48.75 22.14
C ALA A 188 -18.04 47.90 21.37
N VAL A 189 -19.20 48.46 21.03
CA VAL A 189 -20.22 47.78 20.21
C VAL A 189 -19.70 47.49 18.80
N THR A 190 -19.01 48.44 18.16
CA THR A 190 -18.36 48.24 16.86
C THR A 190 -17.26 47.18 16.94
N GLY A 191 -16.45 47.18 18.00
CA GLY A 191 -15.43 46.17 18.24
C GLY A 191 -16.02 44.77 18.42
N ALA A 192 -17.10 44.64 19.20
CA ALA A 192 -17.81 43.37 19.38
C ALA A 192 -18.48 42.88 18.07
N PHE A 193 -19.02 43.79 17.27
CA PHE A 193 -19.57 43.47 15.94
C PHE A 193 -18.49 43.02 14.95
N VAL A 194 -17.36 43.73 14.86
CA VAL A 194 -16.22 43.35 14.02
C VAL A 194 -15.62 42.02 14.48
N TYR A 195 -15.47 41.80 15.78
CA TYR A 195 -14.98 40.54 16.35
C TYR A 195 -15.90 39.35 16.00
N SER A 196 -17.22 39.49 16.22
CA SER A 196 -18.18 38.43 15.92
C SER A 196 -18.37 38.19 14.42
N TYR A 197 -18.24 39.23 13.58
CA TYR A 197 -18.18 39.07 12.12
C TYR A 197 -16.94 38.26 11.70
N ILE A 198 -15.75 38.57 12.25
CA ILE A 198 -14.51 37.85 11.93
C ILE A 198 -14.58 36.40 12.43
N ASP A 199 -14.96 36.16 13.69
CA ASP A 199 -15.11 34.80 14.25
C ASP A 199 -16.10 33.95 13.44
N SER A 200 -17.24 34.53 13.03
CA SER A 200 -18.18 33.86 12.13
C SER A 200 -17.57 33.60 10.75
N ALA A 201 -16.85 34.57 10.16
CA ALA A 201 -16.26 34.47 8.84
C ALA A 201 -15.05 33.53 8.74
N LEU A 202 -14.37 33.25 9.85
CA LEU A 202 -13.32 32.22 9.93
C LEU A 202 -13.90 30.79 9.93
N LYS A 203 -15.08 30.61 10.53
CA LYS A 203 -15.80 29.33 10.64
C LYS A 203 -16.42 28.91 9.31
N PRO A 204 -16.60 27.59 9.07
CA PRO A 204 -17.17 27.05 7.83
C PRO A 204 -18.49 27.71 7.41
N VAL A 205 -18.75 27.73 6.10
CA VAL A 205 -20.01 28.24 5.52
C VAL A 205 -21.18 27.37 5.99
N ASN A 206 -21.03 26.05 5.94
CA ASN A 206 -21.95 25.09 6.53
C ASN A 206 -21.18 23.84 6.98
N ALA A 207 -21.02 23.65 8.29
CA ALA A 207 -20.27 22.53 8.86
C ALA A 207 -20.80 21.14 8.47
N ASN A 208 -22.07 21.02 8.08
CA ASN A 208 -22.71 19.76 7.69
C ASN A 208 -22.63 19.51 6.16
N ASP A 209 -22.15 20.46 5.37
CA ASP A 209 -22.09 20.41 3.92
C ASP A 209 -20.70 19.94 3.47
N THR A 210 -20.54 18.62 3.49
CA THR A 210 -19.34 17.91 3.05
C THR A 210 -19.31 17.65 1.54
N GLU A 211 -20.15 18.35 0.76
CA GLU A 211 -20.11 18.22 -0.70
C GLU A 211 -18.94 19.01 -1.28
N TYR A 212 -18.17 18.34 -2.15
CA TYR A 212 -17.06 18.95 -2.86
C TYR A 212 -17.56 19.89 -3.97
N VAL A 213 -17.08 21.13 -3.93
CA VAL A 213 -17.25 22.14 -4.97
C VAL A 213 -15.92 22.27 -5.72
N THR A 214 -15.92 21.91 -7.00
CA THR A 214 -14.75 22.11 -7.87
C THR A 214 -14.61 23.59 -8.26
N LEU A 215 -13.41 24.13 -8.14
CA LEU A 215 -13.06 25.48 -8.60
C LEU A 215 -11.67 25.50 -9.24
N GLU A 216 -11.42 26.55 -10.01
CA GLU A 216 -10.13 26.88 -10.60
C GLU A 216 -9.56 28.13 -9.90
N ILE A 217 -8.26 28.14 -9.64
CA ILE A 217 -7.50 29.33 -9.25
C ILE A 217 -6.53 29.64 -10.40
N PRO A 218 -6.78 30.70 -11.19
CA PRO A 218 -5.90 31.07 -12.30
C PRO A 218 -4.47 31.41 -11.86
N ALA A 219 -3.50 31.17 -12.75
CA ALA A 219 -2.10 31.55 -12.53
C ALA A 219 -1.96 33.05 -12.23
N GLY A 220 -1.14 33.39 -11.23
CA GLY A 220 -0.91 34.78 -10.80
C GLY A 220 -2.02 35.42 -9.93
N SER A 221 -3.11 34.70 -9.61
CA SER A 221 -4.21 35.23 -8.79
C SER A 221 -3.73 35.73 -7.42
N SER A 222 -4.06 36.98 -7.08
CA SER A 222 -3.78 37.52 -5.75
C SER A 222 -4.71 36.92 -4.68
N ALA A 223 -4.32 37.00 -3.40
CA ALA A 223 -5.16 36.58 -2.28
C ALA A 223 -6.56 37.25 -2.24
N LYS A 224 -6.70 38.43 -2.86
CA LYS A 224 -7.99 39.12 -3.03
C LYS A 224 -8.87 38.45 -4.09
N GLU A 225 -8.28 38.06 -5.23
CA GLU A 225 -8.99 37.37 -6.31
C GLU A 225 -9.36 35.94 -5.88
N ILE A 226 -8.43 35.22 -5.26
CA ILE A 226 -8.67 33.91 -4.63
C ILE A 226 -9.84 33.99 -3.64
N GLY A 227 -9.82 34.96 -2.72
CA GLY A 227 -10.94 35.19 -1.80
C GLY A 227 -12.26 35.46 -2.52
N SER A 228 -12.23 36.24 -3.61
CA SER A 228 -13.43 36.56 -4.40
C SER A 228 -13.98 35.34 -5.16
N ILE A 229 -13.11 34.44 -5.64
CA ILE A 229 -13.49 33.17 -6.29
C ILE A 229 -14.12 32.21 -5.26
N LEU A 230 -13.49 32.05 -4.09
CA LEU A 230 -13.98 31.21 -2.99
C LEU A 230 -15.35 31.69 -2.49
N GLU A 231 -15.54 32.99 -2.32
CA GLU A 231 -16.81 33.59 -1.90
C GLU A 231 -17.90 33.39 -2.96
N LYS A 232 -17.60 33.64 -4.25
CA LYS A 232 -18.51 33.39 -5.38
C LYS A 232 -18.88 31.90 -5.52
N LYS A 233 -18.01 30.98 -5.10
CA LYS A 233 -18.25 29.53 -5.06
C LYS A 233 -18.96 29.06 -3.77
N GLY A 234 -19.25 29.97 -2.83
CA GLY A 234 -19.92 29.65 -1.56
C GLY A 234 -19.06 28.84 -0.58
N LEU A 235 -17.73 28.87 -0.74
CA LEU A 235 -16.78 28.12 0.09
C LEU A 235 -16.29 28.92 1.30
N ILE A 236 -16.37 30.25 1.26
CA ILE A 236 -16.11 31.15 2.40
C ILE A 236 -17.18 32.22 2.50
N LYS A 237 -17.33 32.82 3.69
CA LYS A 237 -18.35 33.86 3.96
C LYS A 237 -17.92 35.29 3.58
N SER A 238 -16.64 35.51 3.26
CA SER A 238 -16.08 36.81 2.88
C SER A 238 -14.67 36.69 2.31
N GLY A 239 -14.49 37.05 1.03
CA GLY A 239 -13.20 37.12 0.36
C GLY A 239 -12.31 38.22 0.91
N GLN A 240 -12.90 39.27 1.49
CA GLN A 240 -12.14 40.31 2.21
C GLN A 240 -11.54 39.75 3.50
N VAL A 241 -12.29 38.97 4.28
CA VAL A 241 -11.73 38.33 5.49
C VAL A 241 -10.60 37.37 5.10
N PHE A 242 -10.73 36.57 4.04
CA PHE A 242 -9.63 35.72 3.55
C PHE A 242 -8.38 36.53 3.14
N ASN A 243 -8.55 37.64 2.42
CA ASN A 243 -7.47 38.56 1.99
C ASN A 243 -6.73 39.23 3.17
N TYR A 244 -7.40 39.51 4.28
CA TYR A 244 -6.75 40.00 5.52
C TYR A 244 -6.16 38.87 6.37
N TYR A 245 -6.90 37.76 6.50
CA TYR A 245 -6.51 36.58 7.28
C TYR A 245 -5.23 35.93 6.75
N SER A 246 -5.13 35.74 5.43
CA SER A 246 -3.92 35.22 4.77
C SER A 246 -2.69 36.05 5.12
N LYS A 247 -2.77 37.38 5.02
CA LYS A 247 -1.69 38.31 5.40
C LYS A 247 -1.36 38.24 6.89
N PHE A 248 -2.36 38.19 7.77
CA PHE A 248 -2.17 38.12 9.22
C PHE A 248 -1.56 36.78 9.69
N LYS A 249 -1.85 35.69 8.98
CA LYS A 249 -1.28 34.35 9.23
C LYS A 249 -0.01 34.05 8.43
N SER A 250 0.49 35.02 7.63
CA SER A 250 1.59 34.82 6.68
C SER A 250 1.37 33.67 5.67
N TYR A 251 0.11 33.35 5.36
CA TYR A 251 -0.23 32.46 4.25
C TYR A 251 0.02 33.18 2.92
N ALA A 252 1.18 32.87 2.34
CA ALA A 252 1.62 33.27 1.01
C ALA A 252 1.81 32.04 0.11
N ASN A 253 2.21 32.23 -1.15
CA ASN A 253 2.49 31.15 -2.10
C ASN A 253 1.30 30.18 -2.29
N PHE A 254 0.09 30.74 -2.40
CA PHE A 254 -1.05 29.98 -2.91
C PHE A 254 -0.77 29.57 -4.36
N GLN A 255 -1.03 28.32 -4.68
CA GLN A 255 -0.79 27.76 -6.00
C GLN A 255 -2.01 27.96 -6.90
N SER A 256 -1.79 27.90 -8.21
CA SER A 256 -2.86 27.84 -9.21
C SER A 256 -3.31 26.40 -9.47
N GLY A 257 -4.36 26.25 -10.28
CA GLY A 257 -4.90 24.97 -10.71
C GLY A 257 -6.31 24.70 -10.17
N TYR A 258 -6.77 23.48 -10.35
CA TYR A 258 -8.06 23.00 -9.92
C TYR A 258 -8.03 22.45 -8.50
N TYR A 259 -9.09 22.73 -7.74
CA TYR A 259 -9.26 22.33 -6.35
C TYR A 259 -10.65 21.75 -6.13
N ASN A 260 -10.75 20.79 -5.21
CA ASN A 260 -12.01 20.27 -4.69
C ASN A 260 -12.09 20.59 -3.19
N LEU A 261 -12.91 21.59 -2.83
CA LEU A 261 -13.08 22.06 -1.46
C LEU A 261 -14.51 21.85 -0.97
N GLN A 262 -14.75 21.74 0.33
CA GLN A 262 -16.09 21.56 0.91
C GLN A 262 -16.52 22.81 1.69
N LYS A 263 -17.84 23.05 1.79
CA LYS A 263 -18.39 24.19 2.57
C LYS A 263 -18.29 23.98 4.09
N SER A 264 -17.97 22.76 4.50
CA SER A 264 -17.60 22.32 5.85
C SER A 264 -16.17 22.71 6.27
N MET A 265 -15.30 23.12 5.34
CA MET A 265 -13.93 23.55 5.65
C MET A 265 -13.90 24.96 6.26
N ASP A 266 -12.95 25.20 7.16
CA ASP A 266 -12.67 26.53 7.70
C ASP A 266 -11.63 27.29 6.87
N LEU A 267 -11.43 28.58 7.17
CA LEU A 267 -10.47 29.42 6.42
C LEU A 267 -9.02 28.93 6.53
N ASP A 268 -8.66 28.28 7.62
CA ASP A 268 -7.32 27.73 7.86
C ASP A 268 -7.06 26.50 6.97
N THR A 269 -8.02 25.59 6.91
CA THR A 269 -8.01 24.40 6.05
C THR A 269 -7.99 24.78 4.57
N ILE A 270 -8.82 25.76 4.16
CA ILE A 270 -8.85 26.26 2.78
C ILE A 270 -7.51 26.93 2.41
N ALA A 271 -6.95 27.78 3.27
CA ALA A 271 -5.65 28.40 3.01
C ALA A 271 -4.53 27.36 2.87
N LYS A 272 -4.49 26.36 3.76
CA LYS A 272 -3.53 25.25 3.70
C LYS A 272 -3.69 24.36 2.46
N ALA A 273 -4.93 24.12 2.01
CA ALA A 273 -5.18 23.39 0.76
C ALA A 273 -4.61 24.16 -0.44
N LEU A 274 -4.88 25.47 -0.51
CA LEU A 274 -4.38 26.35 -1.58
C LEU A 274 -2.84 26.45 -1.62
N GLN A 275 -2.15 26.31 -0.48
CA GLN A 275 -0.69 26.25 -0.42
C GLN A 275 -0.09 24.91 -0.90
N LYS A 276 -0.85 23.80 -0.86
CA LYS A 276 -0.34 22.46 -1.21
C LYS A 276 -0.21 22.19 -2.71
N GLY A 277 -0.88 22.97 -3.56
CA GLY A 277 -1.01 22.72 -4.99
C GLY A 277 -2.45 22.39 -5.41
N GLY A 278 -2.88 22.94 -6.55
CA GLY A 278 -4.02 22.44 -7.30
C GLY A 278 -3.56 21.44 -8.37
N THR A 279 -4.50 20.80 -9.07
CA THR A 279 -4.19 19.95 -10.23
C THR A 279 -4.25 20.75 -11.52
N ASP A 280 -3.41 20.46 -12.51
CA ASP A 280 -3.40 21.19 -13.80
C ASP A 280 -4.70 21.03 -14.61
N THR A 281 -5.42 19.93 -14.36
CA THR A 281 -6.71 19.60 -14.98
C THR A 281 -7.79 19.38 -13.91
N PRO A 282 -9.09 19.52 -14.24
CA PRO A 282 -10.16 19.17 -13.32
C PRO A 282 -10.12 17.67 -13.02
N GLN A 283 -9.95 17.32 -11.75
CA GLN A 283 -9.97 15.94 -11.27
C GLN A 283 -11.24 15.69 -10.42
N PRO A 284 -11.88 14.52 -10.52
CA PRO A 284 -13.01 14.18 -9.65
C PRO A 284 -12.61 14.20 -8.16
N PRO A 285 -13.50 14.59 -7.24
CA PRO A 285 -13.18 14.59 -5.82
C PRO A 285 -13.01 13.16 -5.28
N THR A 286 -11.93 12.95 -4.51
CA THR A 286 -11.78 11.74 -3.69
C THR A 286 -12.87 11.72 -2.62
N LEU A 287 -13.81 10.78 -2.72
CA LEU A 287 -14.93 10.62 -1.80
C LEU A 287 -14.61 9.72 -0.61
N GLY A 288 -13.52 8.96 -0.68
CA GLY A 288 -13.01 8.14 0.40
C GLY A 288 -11.80 7.32 -0.03
N LYS A 289 -11.40 6.37 0.83
CA LYS A 289 -10.25 5.50 0.60
C LYS A 289 -10.59 4.07 1.01
N VAL A 290 -10.20 3.11 0.19
CA VAL A 290 -10.08 1.69 0.59
C VAL A 290 -8.66 1.46 1.06
N VAL A 291 -8.48 0.86 2.23
CA VAL A 291 -7.16 0.40 2.71
C VAL A 291 -7.13 -1.12 2.60
N VAL A 292 -6.17 -1.65 1.84
CA VAL A 292 -5.85 -3.09 1.81
C VAL A 292 -4.49 -3.27 2.50
N PRO A 293 -4.46 -3.80 3.74
CA PRO A 293 -3.22 -4.20 4.40
C PRO A 293 -2.57 -5.41 3.73
N GLU A 294 -1.28 -5.61 4.04
CA GLU A 294 -0.48 -6.70 3.52
C GLU A 294 -0.93 -8.06 4.10
N GLY A 295 -0.86 -9.11 3.28
CA GLY A 295 -1.37 -10.43 3.60
C GLY A 295 -2.90 -10.48 3.81
N TYR A 296 -3.67 -9.71 3.05
CA TYR A 296 -5.13 -9.83 3.00
C TYR A 296 -5.57 -10.79 1.91
N THR A 297 -6.45 -11.74 2.26
CA THR A 297 -7.18 -12.58 1.29
C THR A 297 -8.22 -11.76 0.52
N LEU A 298 -8.62 -12.19 -0.68
CA LEU A 298 -9.66 -11.55 -1.48
C LEU A 298 -10.98 -11.35 -0.73
N ASN A 299 -11.33 -12.25 0.20
CA ASN A 299 -12.51 -12.09 1.06
C ASN A 299 -12.36 -10.90 2.02
N GLN A 300 -11.19 -10.75 2.64
CA GLN A 300 -10.91 -9.61 3.52
C GLN A 300 -10.76 -8.30 2.74
N ILE A 301 -10.26 -8.35 1.49
CA ILE A 301 -10.28 -7.20 0.57
C ILE A 301 -11.72 -6.79 0.27
N ALA A 302 -12.59 -7.74 -0.08
CA ALA A 302 -14.00 -7.48 -0.35
C ALA A 302 -14.73 -6.86 0.85
N GLU A 303 -14.48 -7.39 2.06
CA GLU A 303 -14.94 -6.79 3.31
C GLU A 303 -14.39 -5.37 3.54
N ALA A 304 -13.10 -5.13 3.25
CA ALA A 304 -12.48 -3.82 3.40
C ALA A 304 -13.05 -2.79 2.42
N VAL A 305 -13.32 -3.20 1.17
CA VAL A 305 -13.99 -2.40 0.14
C VAL A 305 -15.40 -1.99 0.59
N GLU A 306 -16.19 -2.94 1.06
CA GLU A 306 -17.57 -2.70 1.53
C GLU A 306 -17.60 -1.77 2.75
N LYS A 307 -16.75 -2.03 3.75
CA LYS A 307 -16.63 -1.20 4.97
C LYS A 307 -16.08 0.21 4.69
N SER A 308 -15.37 0.40 3.59
CA SER A 308 -14.84 1.70 3.15
C SER A 308 -15.86 2.53 2.35
N GLY A 309 -16.98 1.95 1.94
CA GLY A 309 -18.03 2.60 1.16
C GLY A 309 -18.74 3.75 1.90
N ASN A 310 -19.40 4.61 1.14
CA ASN A 310 -20.21 5.71 1.65
C ASN A 310 -21.54 5.85 0.90
N LYS A 311 -22.37 6.83 1.28
CA LYS A 311 -23.72 7.03 0.70
C LYS A 311 -23.77 7.30 -0.82
N LYS A 312 -22.65 7.68 -1.44
CA LYS A 312 -22.53 7.95 -2.88
C LYS A 312 -21.85 6.83 -3.65
N VAL A 313 -20.94 6.09 -2.99
CA VAL A 313 -20.13 5.03 -3.60
C VAL A 313 -20.07 3.88 -2.61
N SER A 314 -20.79 2.80 -2.91
CA SER A 314 -20.75 1.57 -2.14
C SER A 314 -20.65 0.40 -3.11
N ILE A 315 -19.68 -0.48 -2.86
CA ILE A 315 -19.44 -1.71 -3.61
C ILE A 315 -19.60 -2.82 -2.58
N SER A 316 -20.58 -3.72 -2.74
CA SER A 316 -20.73 -4.81 -1.78
C SER A 316 -19.58 -5.81 -1.90
N ALA A 317 -19.27 -6.51 -0.81
CA ALA A 317 -18.26 -7.57 -0.80
C ALA A 317 -18.64 -8.67 -1.81
N LYS A 318 -19.95 -8.93 -1.97
CA LYS A 318 -20.48 -9.86 -2.99
C LYS A 318 -20.20 -9.39 -4.42
N ASP A 319 -20.42 -8.12 -4.74
CA ASP A 319 -20.22 -7.59 -6.09
C ASP A 319 -18.73 -7.55 -6.46
N PHE A 320 -17.88 -7.21 -5.48
CA PHE A 320 -16.42 -7.29 -5.62
C PHE A 320 -15.96 -8.73 -5.89
N LEU A 321 -16.37 -9.69 -5.04
CA LEU A 321 -16.05 -11.11 -5.22
C LEU A 321 -16.63 -11.69 -6.52
N SER A 322 -17.76 -11.18 -7.00
CA SER A 322 -18.34 -11.57 -8.29
C SER A 322 -17.50 -11.06 -9.46
N LYS A 323 -16.98 -9.82 -9.40
CA LYS A 323 -16.16 -9.22 -10.46
C LYS A 323 -14.76 -9.83 -10.54
N VAL A 324 -14.09 -10.17 -9.42
CA VAL A 324 -12.79 -10.88 -9.47
C VAL A 324 -12.88 -12.33 -9.99
N GLN A 325 -14.10 -12.87 -10.14
CA GLN A 325 -14.38 -14.20 -10.70
C GLN A 325 -15.03 -14.17 -12.09
N ASP A 326 -15.36 -12.99 -12.62
CA ASP A 326 -15.99 -12.82 -13.94
C ASP A 326 -14.96 -13.07 -15.04
N GLU A 327 -15.12 -14.18 -15.77
CA GLU A 327 -14.17 -14.58 -16.82
C GLU A 327 -14.05 -13.53 -17.93
N SER A 328 -15.10 -12.72 -18.20
CA SER A 328 -15.02 -11.65 -19.21
C SER A 328 -14.09 -10.52 -18.76
N PHE A 329 -14.18 -10.13 -17.49
CA PHE A 329 -13.25 -9.20 -16.86
C PHE A 329 -11.84 -9.79 -16.75
N ILE A 330 -11.69 -11.05 -16.33
CA ILE A 330 -10.38 -11.71 -16.25
C ILE A 330 -9.70 -11.74 -17.64
N SER A 331 -10.42 -12.12 -18.70
CA SER A 331 -9.88 -12.07 -20.08
C SER A 331 -9.46 -10.66 -20.50
N LYS A 332 -10.25 -9.63 -20.16
CA LYS A 332 -9.91 -8.22 -20.38
C LYS A 332 -8.65 -7.81 -19.61
N MET A 333 -8.49 -8.27 -18.37
CA MET A 333 -7.29 -8.01 -17.56
C MET A 333 -6.06 -8.73 -18.09
N VAL A 334 -6.16 -10.01 -18.50
CA VAL A 334 -5.05 -10.75 -19.12
C VAL A 334 -4.56 -10.05 -20.39
N ALA A 335 -5.46 -9.52 -21.22
CA ALA A 335 -5.11 -8.73 -22.40
C ALA A 335 -4.46 -7.37 -22.06
N LYS A 336 -4.78 -6.79 -20.88
CA LYS A 336 -4.24 -5.50 -20.42
C LYS A 336 -2.90 -5.63 -19.69
N TYR A 337 -2.70 -6.72 -18.96
CA TYR A 337 -1.53 -7.00 -18.12
C TYR A 337 -0.90 -8.36 -18.48
N PRO A 338 -0.42 -8.56 -19.73
CA PRO A 338 0.02 -9.87 -20.20
C PRO A 338 1.28 -10.37 -19.48
N LYS A 339 2.16 -9.49 -18.97
CA LYS A 339 3.30 -9.92 -18.14
C LYS A 339 2.83 -10.44 -16.78
N LEU A 340 2.08 -9.62 -16.02
CA LEU A 340 1.50 -10.00 -14.72
C LEU A 340 0.70 -11.31 -14.76
N LEU A 341 -0.18 -11.46 -15.75
CA LEU A 341 -1.19 -12.52 -15.78
C LEU A 341 -0.85 -13.68 -16.74
N SER A 342 0.38 -13.71 -17.28
CA SER A 342 0.91 -14.79 -18.13
C SER A 342 0.80 -16.18 -17.48
N GLY A 343 1.11 -16.27 -16.18
CA GLY A 343 1.04 -17.51 -15.39
C GLY A 343 -0.29 -17.74 -14.67
N LEU A 344 -1.33 -16.94 -14.95
CA LEU A 344 -2.58 -16.95 -14.18
C LEU A 344 -3.24 -18.35 -14.20
N PRO A 345 -3.49 -18.99 -13.04
CA PRO A 345 -3.96 -20.37 -12.97
C PRO A 345 -5.28 -20.59 -13.71
N ALA A 346 -5.44 -21.80 -14.25
CA ALA A 346 -6.68 -22.25 -14.90
C ALA A 346 -7.81 -22.43 -13.88
N LYS A 347 -9.07 -22.37 -14.33
CA LYS A 347 -10.25 -22.45 -13.44
C LYS A 347 -10.38 -23.82 -12.73
N ASP A 348 -9.82 -24.85 -13.33
CA ASP A 348 -9.84 -26.26 -12.92
C ASP A 348 -8.55 -26.70 -12.20
N SER A 349 -7.59 -25.81 -11.96
CA SER A 349 -6.33 -26.16 -11.26
C SER A 349 -6.46 -26.42 -9.76
N GLY A 350 -7.65 -26.20 -9.18
CA GLY A 350 -7.91 -26.26 -7.75
C GLY A 350 -7.73 -24.91 -7.01
N VAL A 351 -7.49 -23.80 -7.72
CA VAL A 351 -7.53 -22.46 -7.10
C VAL A 351 -8.92 -22.09 -6.62
N LYS A 352 -8.98 -21.39 -5.47
CA LYS A 352 -10.21 -20.87 -4.88
C LYS A 352 -10.70 -19.60 -5.59
N TYR A 353 -9.77 -18.69 -5.89
CA TYR A 353 -9.97 -17.55 -6.79
C TYR A 353 -8.75 -17.40 -7.70
N ARG A 354 -8.95 -17.14 -9.00
CA ARG A 354 -7.85 -17.01 -9.97
C ARG A 354 -6.96 -15.80 -9.70
N LEU A 355 -7.53 -14.71 -9.17
CA LEU A 355 -6.84 -13.45 -8.85
C LEU A 355 -6.42 -13.34 -7.36
N GLU A 356 -6.44 -14.43 -6.58
CA GLU A 356 -5.93 -14.39 -5.20
C GLU A 356 -4.46 -13.96 -5.21
N GLY A 357 -4.10 -13.01 -4.35
CA GLY A 357 -2.75 -12.44 -4.28
C GLY A 357 -2.29 -11.53 -5.42
N TYR A 358 -3.06 -11.39 -6.51
CA TYR A 358 -2.70 -10.51 -7.64
C TYR A 358 -3.06 -9.03 -7.40
N LEU A 359 -3.88 -8.72 -6.40
CA LEU A 359 -4.34 -7.37 -6.08
C LEU A 359 -3.41 -6.76 -5.03
N PHE A 360 -2.56 -5.79 -5.42
CA PHE A 360 -1.49 -5.30 -4.54
C PHE A 360 -2.02 -4.62 -3.26
N PRO A 361 -1.45 -4.90 -2.07
CA PRO A 361 -1.84 -4.25 -0.82
C PRO A 361 -1.42 -2.77 -0.79
N ALA A 362 -2.39 -1.87 -0.79
CA ALA A 362 -2.17 -0.42 -0.78
C ALA A 362 -3.44 0.35 -0.33
N THR A 363 -3.34 1.68 -0.30
CA THR A 363 -4.48 2.59 -0.07
C THR A 363 -4.97 3.18 -1.39
N TYR A 364 -6.20 2.85 -1.78
CA TYR A 364 -6.82 3.24 -3.04
C TYR A 364 -7.84 4.36 -2.81
N ASN A 365 -7.71 5.48 -3.54
CA ASN A 365 -8.67 6.59 -3.49
C ASN A 365 -9.85 6.28 -4.41
N TYR A 366 -11.09 6.46 -3.94
CA TYR A 366 -12.28 6.30 -4.78
C TYR A 366 -13.01 7.62 -5.02
N THR A 367 -13.67 7.71 -6.17
CA THR A 367 -14.46 8.85 -6.69
C THR A 367 -15.89 8.41 -6.97
N SER A 368 -16.78 9.33 -7.36
CA SER A 368 -18.19 9.02 -7.71
C SER A 368 -18.35 7.88 -8.73
N ASP A 369 -17.37 7.73 -9.62
CA ASP A 369 -17.45 6.89 -10.80
C ASP A 369 -16.71 5.54 -10.58
N THR A 370 -16.23 5.31 -9.35
CA THR A 370 -15.48 4.10 -9.00
C THR A 370 -16.40 2.90 -8.84
N THR A 371 -16.24 1.93 -9.74
CA THR A 371 -16.88 0.62 -9.72
C THR A 371 -15.92 -0.45 -9.17
N ALA A 372 -16.44 -1.64 -8.85
CA ALA A 372 -15.62 -2.80 -8.52
C ALA A 372 -14.57 -3.08 -9.62
N GLU A 373 -14.98 -3.04 -10.88
CA GLU A 373 -14.10 -3.28 -12.03
C GLU A 373 -12.94 -2.28 -12.08
N THR A 374 -13.20 -0.98 -11.96
CA THR A 374 -12.15 0.04 -11.95
C THR A 374 -11.25 -0.02 -10.72
N LEU A 375 -11.75 -0.50 -9.58
CA LEU A 375 -10.96 -0.64 -8.35
C LEU A 375 -10.02 -1.84 -8.40
N ILE A 376 -10.49 -2.98 -8.91
CA ILE A 376 -9.66 -4.17 -9.15
C ILE A 376 -8.62 -3.86 -10.24
N ASP A 377 -9.00 -3.12 -11.28
CA ASP A 377 -8.08 -2.65 -12.32
C ASP A 377 -6.96 -1.74 -11.75
N GLN A 378 -7.26 -0.86 -10.79
CA GLN A 378 -6.23 -0.10 -10.05
C GLN A 378 -5.31 -1.00 -9.21
N MET A 379 -5.86 -2.03 -8.55
CA MET A 379 -5.09 -2.98 -7.74
C MET A 379 -4.15 -3.85 -8.58
N LEU A 380 -4.60 -4.28 -9.77
CA LEU A 380 -3.79 -5.00 -10.76
C LEU A 380 -2.74 -4.09 -11.41
N ALA A 381 -3.10 -2.85 -11.77
CA ALA A 381 -2.14 -1.84 -12.26
C ALA A 381 -1.01 -1.58 -11.25
N THR A 382 -1.35 -1.58 -9.96
CA THR A 382 -0.37 -1.39 -8.89
C THR A 382 0.54 -2.60 -8.76
N MET A 383 0.02 -3.84 -8.87
CA MET A 383 0.86 -5.04 -8.89
C MET A 383 1.78 -5.10 -10.12
N ASP A 384 1.27 -4.83 -11.32
CA ASP A 384 2.05 -4.80 -12.58
C ASP A 384 3.18 -3.75 -12.51
N SER A 385 2.88 -2.55 -12.01
CA SER A 385 3.88 -1.51 -11.74
C SER A 385 4.94 -1.96 -10.72
N LYS A 386 4.55 -2.67 -9.66
CA LYS A 386 5.46 -3.18 -8.62
C LYS A 386 6.30 -4.38 -9.07
N LEU A 387 5.81 -5.17 -10.02
CA LEU A 387 6.54 -6.30 -10.61
C LEU A 387 7.36 -5.93 -11.85
N SER A 388 7.21 -4.70 -12.38
CA SER A 388 7.89 -4.21 -13.58
C SER A 388 9.40 -4.45 -13.62
N THR A 389 10.09 -4.27 -12.48
CA THR A 389 11.55 -4.48 -12.32
C THR A 389 11.96 -5.95 -12.17
N TYR A 390 11.01 -6.86 -11.93
CA TYR A 390 11.29 -8.27 -11.65
C TYR A 390 11.03 -9.20 -12.84
N TYR A 391 10.21 -8.81 -13.83
CA TYR A 391 9.81 -9.73 -14.91
C TYR A 391 10.99 -10.42 -15.63
N GLU A 392 12.07 -9.70 -15.92
CA GLU A 392 13.28 -10.25 -16.56
C GLU A 392 14.06 -11.20 -15.61
N VAL A 393 14.00 -10.94 -14.30
CA VAL A 393 14.54 -11.82 -13.25
C VAL A 393 13.69 -13.08 -13.08
N LEU A 394 12.37 -13.00 -13.28
CA LEU A 394 11.48 -14.17 -13.26
C LEU A 394 11.73 -15.06 -14.48
N GLU A 395 11.79 -14.45 -15.67
CA GLU A 395 12.03 -15.15 -16.95
C GLU A 395 13.39 -15.85 -16.97
N SER A 396 14.46 -15.17 -16.55
CA SER A 396 15.80 -15.77 -16.43
C SER A 396 15.92 -16.88 -15.37
N LYS A 397 15.00 -16.93 -14.39
CA LYS A 397 14.88 -18.01 -13.40
C LYS A 397 13.85 -19.09 -13.77
N ASN A 398 13.18 -18.97 -14.93
CA ASN A 398 12.07 -19.82 -15.37
C ASN A 398 10.94 -19.93 -14.32
N LEU A 399 10.68 -18.83 -13.61
CA LEU A 399 9.59 -18.67 -12.65
C LEU A 399 8.43 -17.92 -13.32
N THR A 400 7.20 -18.36 -13.09
CA THR A 400 6.02 -17.54 -13.43
C THR A 400 5.69 -16.57 -12.28
N VAL A 401 4.90 -15.54 -12.59
CA VAL A 401 4.33 -14.66 -11.57
C VAL A 401 3.49 -15.44 -10.55
N ASN A 402 2.78 -16.49 -10.98
CA ASN A 402 2.00 -17.33 -10.07
C ASN A 402 2.91 -18.06 -9.07
N ASP A 403 4.04 -18.62 -9.52
CA ASP A 403 4.96 -19.34 -8.64
C ASP A 403 5.52 -18.42 -7.53
N VAL A 404 5.91 -17.19 -7.91
CA VAL A 404 6.45 -16.20 -6.97
C VAL A 404 5.36 -15.63 -6.05
N LEU A 405 4.18 -15.25 -6.54
CA LEU A 405 3.12 -14.77 -5.66
C LEU A 405 2.61 -15.88 -4.73
N THR A 406 2.57 -17.14 -5.20
CA THR A 406 2.19 -18.30 -4.40
C THR A 406 3.12 -18.45 -3.21
N LEU A 407 4.43 -18.48 -3.47
CA LEU A 407 5.43 -18.64 -2.42
C LEU A 407 5.54 -17.38 -1.53
N ALA A 408 5.44 -16.18 -2.10
CA ALA A 408 5.45 -14.93 -1.35
C ALA A 408 4.28 -14.81 -0.38
N SER A 409 3.08 -15.32 -0.72
CA SER A 409 1.92 -15.33 0.19
C SER A 409 2.07 -16.28 1.40
N LEU A 410 2.99 -17.25 1.35
CA LEU A 410 3.41 -17.99 2.54
C LEU A 410 4.45 -17.18 3.33
N VAL A 411 5.49 -16.68 2.65
CA VAL A 411 6.57 -15.88 3.25
C VAL A 411 6.06 -14.63 3.98
N GLU A 412 4.99 -14.00 3.49
CA GLU A 412 4.32 -12.84 4.11
C GLU A 412 3.83 -13.12 5.53
N LYS A 413 3.37 -14.36 5.79
CA LYS A 413 2.75 -14.77 7.05
C LYS A 413 3.70 -15.46 8.03
N GLU A 414 4.72 -16.10 7.51
CA GLU A 414 5.75 -16.80 8.30
C GLU A 414 6.86 -15.84 8.76
N GLY A 415 7.22 -14.82 7.95
CA GLY A 415 8.37 -13.95 8.18
C GLY A 415 8.03 -12.57 8.73
N SER A 416 8.53 -12.24 9.93
CA SER A 416 8.31 -10.94 10.59
C SER A 416 9.32 -9.84 10.20
N THR A 417 10.47 -10.18 9.61
CA THR A 417 11.46 -9.22 9.10
C THR A 417 11.89 -9.57 7.67
N ASP A 418 12.46 -8.61 6.93
CA ASP A 418 12.97 -8.82 5.57
C ASP A 418 14.04 -9.94 5.50
N GLU A 419 14.82 -10.11 6.56
CA GLU A 419 15.86 -11.12 6.66
C GLU A 419 15.27 -12.51 6.99
N ASP A 420 14.32 -12.59 7.92
CA ASP A 420 13.57 -13.83 8.17
C ASP A 420 12.86 -14.29 6.90
N ARG A 421 12.21 -13.35 6.17
CA ARG A 421 11.50 -13.62 4.91
C ARG A 421 12.42 -14.24 3.86
N LYS A 422 13.66 -13.75 3.70
CA LYS A 422 14.66 -14.32 2.78
C LYS A 422 15.14 -15.70 3.18
N ASN A 423 15.29 -15.95 4.48
CA ASN A 423 15.70 -17.25 4.99
C ASN A 423 14.55 -18.28 4.91
N ILE A 424 13.31 -17.88 5.20
CA ILE A 424 12.09 -18.70 5.03
C ILE A 424 11.86 -19.05 3.55
N ALA A 425 11.99 -18.08 2.64
CA ALA A 425 11.93 -18.32 1.21
C ALA A 425 13.00 -19.34 0.77
N SER A 426 14.22 -19.27 1.32
CA SER A 426 15.27 -20.27 1.06
C SER A 426 14.88 -21.68 1.54
N VAL A 427 14.29 -21.82 2.73
CA VAL A 427 13.78 -23.12 3.23
C VAL A 427 12.75 -23.73 2.27
N PHE A 428 11.79 -22.93 1.81
CA PHE A 428 10.78 -23.41 0.88
C PHE A 428 11.35 -23.83 -0.48
N TYR A 429 12.29 -23.05 -1.06
CA TYR A 429 12.99 -23.47 -2.29
C TYR A 429 13.83 -24.74 -2.09
N ASN A 430 14.53 -24.86 -0.96
CA ASN A 430 15.31 -26.06 -0.63
C ASN A 430 14.41 -27.30 -0.51
N ARG A 431 13.25 -27.18 0.14
CA ARG A 431 12.23 -28.23 0.21
C ARG A 431 11.72 -28.64 -1.17
N LEU A 432 11.36 -27.68 -2.02
CA LEU A 432 10.91 -27.94 -3.40
C LEU A 432 11.98 -28.69 -4.21
N ASN A 433 13.25 -28.27 -4.10
CA ASN A 433 14.39 -28.92 -4.76
C ASN A 433 14.65 -30.37 -4.28
N GLN A 434 14.29 -30.69 -3.04
CA GLN A 434 14.39 -32.04 -2.47
C GLN A 434 13.08 -32.85 -2.59
N GLY A 435 12.04 -32.29 -3.21
CA GLY A 435 10.72 -32.93 -3.33
C GLY A 435 9.93 -33.02 -2.00
N MET A 436 10.37 -32.29 -0.97
CA MET A 436 9.71 -32.24 0.34
C MET A 436 8.43 -31.39 0.27
N PRO A 437 7.34 -31.77 0.98
CA PRO A 437 6.17 -30.90 1.12
C PRO A 437 6.51 -29.60 1.88
N LEU A 438 5.82 -28.50 1.58
CA LEU A 438 6.11 -27.19 2.18
C LEU A 438 5.71 -27.13 3.67
N GLN A 439 4.65 -27.85 4.07
CA GLN A 439 4.20 -27.98 5.46
C GLN A 439 3.99 -26.64 6.20
N SER A 440 3.29 -25.69 5.57
CA SER A 440 2.89 -24.42 6.20
C SER A 440 1.41 -24.46 6.61
N ASN A 441 1.12 -24.12 7.87
CA ASN A 441 -0.25 -23.99 8.42
C ASN A 441 -1.07 -22.93 7.67
N ILE A 442 -0.42 -21.91 7.09
CA ILE A 442 -1.04 -20.79 6.38
C ILE A 442 -1.94 -21.27 5.23
N ALA A 443 -1.49 -22.28 4.47
CA ALA A 443 -2.26 -22.84 3.36
C ALA A 443 -3.48 -23.67 3.82
N ILE A 444 -3.37 -24.34 4.97
CA ILE A 444 -4.49 -25.06 5.60
C ILE A 444 -5.54 -24.06 6.11
N LEU A 445 -5.09 -23.02 6.81
CA LEU A 445 -5.95 -21.92 7.27
C LEU A 445 -6.65 -21.21 6.09
N TYR A 446 -6.01 -21.08 4.93
CA TYR A 446 -6.65 -20.54 3.73
C TYR A 446 -7.75 -21.46 3.18
N ALA A 447 -7.47 -22.75 3.07
CA ALA A 447 -8.42 -23.75 2.61
C ALA A 447 -9.69 -23.73 3.47
N GLU A 448 -9.53 -23.80 4.80
CA GLU A 448 -10.62 -23.70 5.79
C GLU A 448 -11.32 -22.32 5.85
N GLY A 449 -10.77 -21.29 5.20
CA GLY A 449 -11.28 -19.91 5.32
C GLY A 449 -11.10 -19.33 6.73
N LYS A 450 -10.04 -19.73 7.43
CA LYS A 450 -9.62 -19.21 8.74
C LYS A 450 -8.43 -18.23 8.66
N LEU A 451 -7.68 -18.18 7.56
CA LEU A 451 -6.51 -17.30 7.41
C LEU A 451 -6.85 -15.84 7.76
N GLY A 452 -5.99 -15.21 8.56
CA GLY A 452 -6.16 -13.83 9.02
C GLY A 452 -7.21 -13.63 10.13
N LYS A 453 -7.86 -14.69 10.63
CA LYS A 453 -8.56 -14.66 11.92
C LYS A 453 -7.53 -14.77 13.04
N LYS A 454 -7.89 -14.28 14.24
CA LYS A 454 -7.07 -14.51 15.44
C LYS A 454 -7.16 -15.99 15.83
N THR A 455 -6.01 -16.57 16.14
CA THR A 455 -5.84 -17.94 16.66
C THR A 455 -4.90 -17.89 17.87
N THR A 456 -5.02 -18.83 18.80
CA THR A 456 -4.02 -19.07 19.84
C THR A 456 -2.97 -20.08 19.38
N LEU A 457 -1.82 -20.14 20.05
CA LEU A 457 -0.79 -21.15 19.76
C LEU A 457 -1.32 -22.58 19.92
N ALA A 458 -2.21 -22.83 20.88
CA ALA A 458 -2.82 -24.14 21.09
C ALA A 458 -3.78 -24.52 19.96
N GLU A 459 -4.51 -23.56 19.38
CA GLU A 459 -5.37 -23.79 18.21
C GLU A 459 -4.55 -23.99 16.92
N ASP A 460 -3.44 -23.25 16.74
CA ASP A 460 -2.57 -23.37 15.57
C ASP A 460 -1.78 -24.70 15.57
N ALA A 461 -1.23 -25.09 16.73
CA ALA A 461 -0.58 -26.38 16.91
C ALA A 461 -1.54 -27.59 16.81
N ALA A 462 -2.86 -27.36 16.88
CA ALA A 462 -3.91 -28.37 16.75
C ALA A 462 -4.64 -28.34 15.40
N ILE A 463 -4.12 -27.62 14.40
CA ILE A 463 -4.67 -27.60 13.03
C ILE A 463 -4.69 -29.00 12.42
N ASP A 464 -5.83 -29.41 11.86
CA ASP A 464 -5.90 -30.67 11.11
C ASP A 464 -5.24 -30.52 9.73
N THR A 465 -4.01 -31.02 9.64
CA THR A 465 -3.25 -31.12 8.39
C THR A 465 -3.78 -32.20 7.44
N ASN A 466 -4.86 -32.92 7.78
CA ASN A 466 -5.44 -33.99 6.96
C ASN A 466 -6.56 -33.59 6.00
N ILE A 467 -7.02 -32.34 6.00
CA ILE A 467 -8.10 -31.87 5.13
C ILE A 467 -7.89 -32.23 3.65
N ASP A 468 -8.98 -32.55 2.95
CA ASP A 468 -8.98 -32.71 1.50
C ASP A 468 -9.02 -31.33 0.81
N SER A 469 -7.91 -30.92 0.21
CA SER A 469 -7.77 -29.65 -0.50
C SER A 469 -6.54 -29.64 -1.39
N ALA A 470 -6.64 -29.01 -2.56
CA ALA A 470 -5.49 -28.74 -3.42
C ALA A 470 -4.45 -27.80 -2.74
N PHE A 471 -4.86 -27.01 -1.75
CA PHE A 471 -3.96 -26.18 -0.93
C PHE A 471 -3.30 -26.95 0.23
N ASN A 472 -3.57 -28.25 0.41
CA ASN A 472 -2.92 -29.04 1.46
C ASN A 472 -1.46 -29.37 1.09
N VAL A 473 -0.54 -28.48 1.45
CA VAL A 473 0.91 -28.62 1.24
C VAL A 473 1.63 -29.53 2.26
N TYR A 474 0.88 -30.28 3.08
CA TYR A 474 1.40 -31.43 3.83
C TYR A 474 1.22 -32.72 3.02
N LYS A 475 0.07 -32.86 2.34
CA LYS A 475 -0.27 -34.05 1.52
C LYS A 475 0.16 -33.95 0.06
N ASN A 476 0.22 -32.74 -0.50
CA ASN A 476 0.58 -32.50 -1.90
C ASN A 476 1.99 -31.87 -1.99
N PRO A 477 3.03 -32.60 -2.44
CA PRO A 477 4.36 -32.05 -2.63
C PRO A 477 4.43 -31.12 -3.85
N GLY A 478 5.16 -30.02 -3.73
CA GLY A 478 5.25 -28.96 -4.73
C GLY A 478 4.64 -27.64 -4.25
N LEU A 479 4.44 -26.70 -5.17
CA LEU A 479 3.65 -25.48 -4.93
C LEU A 479 2.15 -25.80 -4.93
N MET A 480 1.40 -25.08 -4.10
CA MET A 480 -0.08 -25.03 -4.15
C MET A 480 -0.58 -24.31 -5.43
N PRO A 481 -1.86 -24.45 -5.83
CA PRO A 481 -2.33 -24.00 -7.15
C PRO A 481 -2.23 -22.48 -7.44
N GLY A 482 -2.11 -21.65 -6.40
CA GLY A 482 -2.01 -20.20 -6.49
C GLY A 482 -1.80 -19.58 -5.10
N PRO A 483 -1.74 -18.24 -4.98
CA PRO A 483 -1.56 -17.55 -3.71
C PRO A 483 -2.69 -17.78 -2.72
N VAL A 484 -2.42 -17.52 -1.44
CA VAL A 484 -3.41 -17.56 -0.34
C VAL A 484 -3.81 -16.18 0.16
N ASP A 485 -2.99 -15.16 -0.06
CA ASP A 485 -3.28 -13.76 0.25
C ASP A 485 -2.46 -12.82 -0.64
N SER A 486 -2.57 -11.52 -0.38
CA SER A 486 -1.90 -10.45 -1.13
C SER A 486 -0.58 -10.03 -0.47
N PRO A 487 0.59 -10.55 -0.91
CA PRO A 487 1.87 -10.32 -0.25
C PRO A 487 2.36 -8.88 -0.42
N SER A 488 3.19 -8.45 0.53
CA SER A 488 3.95 -7.20 0.47
C SER A 488 5.01 -7.25 -0.63
N LEU A 489 5.53 -6.07 -1.00
CA LEU A 489 6.72 -5.98 -1.85
C LEU A 489 7.95 -6.64 -1.21
N SER A 490 8.04 -6.68 0.12
CA SER A 490 9.13 -7.31 0.87
C SER A 490 9.10 -8.83 0.75
N ALA A 491 7.94 -9.48 0.93
CA ALA A 491 7.80 -10.92 0.73
C ALA A 491 7.99 -11.34 -0.74
N ILE A 492 7.58 -10.48 -1.69
CA ILE A 492 7.89 -10.66 -3.12
C ILE A 492 9.41 -10.60 -3.36
N GLU A 493 10.10 -9.54 -2.92
CA GLU A 493 11.57 -9.40 -3.06
C GLU A 493 12.31 -10.58 -2.41
N ALA A 494 11.93 -10.99 -1.21
CA ALA A 494 12.49 -12.14 -0.52
C ALA A 494 12.28 -13.48 -1.26
N THR A 495 11.19 -13.59 -2.02
CA THR A 495 10.89 -14.77 -2.86
C THR A 495 11.62 -14.71 -4.19
N VAL A 496 11.81 -13.52 -4.79
CA VAL A 496 12.60 -13.37 -6.01
C VAL A 496 14.10 -13.56 -5.72
N ASN A 497 14.59 -12.99 -4.62
CA ASN A 497 15.99 -12.98 -4.21
C ASN A 497 16.16 -13.50 -2.76
N PRO A 498 15.90 -14.80 -2.53
CA PRO A 498 16.10 -15.44 -1.24
C PRO A 498 17.58 -15.50 -0.88
N ASN A 499 17.87 -15.73 0.41
CA ASN A 499 19.22 -16.07 0.84
C ASN A 499 19.62 -17.45 0.32
N LYS A 500 20.93 -17.70 0.22
CA LYS A 500 21.47 -19.03 -0.08
C LYS A 500 21.85 -19.70 1.24
N THR A 501 21.08 -20.70 1.64
CA THR A 501 21.25 -21.45 2.88
C THR A 501 21.02 -22.94 2.62
N ASP A 502 21.45 -23.80 3.52
CA ASP A 502 21.11 -25.24 3.52
C ASP A 502 19.93 -25.56 4.46
N TYR A 503 19.17 -24.54 4.90
CA TYR A 503 18.07 -24.74 5.84
C TYR A 503 16.90 -25.49 5.19
N LEU A 504 16.31 -26.42 5.94
CA LEU A 504 15.14 -27.23 5.55
C LEU A 504 13.97 -27.07 6.52
N TYR A 505 14.17 -26.41 7.66
CA TYR A 505 13.16 -26.21 8.68
C TYR A 505 13.32 -24.82 9.31
N PHE A 506 12.22 -24.29 9.83
CA PHE A 506 12.22 -23.12 10.70
C PHE A 506 11.13 -23.27 11.76
N VAL A 507 11.24 -22.54 12.87
CA VAL A 507 10.18 -22.38 13.87
C VAL A 507 10.26 -20.99 14.48
N ALA A 508 9.13 -20.31 14.63
CA ALA A 508 9.06 -19.00 15.27
C ALA A 508 8.78 -19.14 16.78
N ASN A 509 9.54 -18.43 17.61
CA ASN A 509 9.21 -18.23 19.01
C ASN A 509 8.04 -17.25 19.12
N THR A 510 6.91 -17.71 19.66
CA THR A 510 5.65 -16.97 19.67
C THR A 510 5.59 -15.81 20.68
N GLU A 511 6.57 -15.69 21.57
CA GLU A 511 6.69 -14.56 22.51
C GLU A 511 7.62 -13.46 21.95
N THR A 512 8.72 -13.85 21.29
CA THR A 512 9.76 -12.91 20.83
C THR A 512 9.66 -12.56 19.34
N GLY A 513 8.93 -13.35 18.55
CA GLY A 513 8.91 -13.26 17.09
C GLY A 513 10.19 -13.75 16.40
N THR A 514 11.16 -14.29 17.14
CA THR A 514 12.44 -14.76 16.61
C THR A 514 12.27 -16.08 15.85
N VAL A 515 12.78 -16.15 14.63
CA VAL A 515 12.75 -17.37 13.80
C VAL A 515 14.04 -18.17 13.97
N TYR A 516 13.91 -19.46 14.26
CA TYR A 516 15.01 -20.40 14.46
C TYR A 516 15.07 -21.37 13.30
N PHE A 517 16.07 -21.20 12.44
CA PHE A 517 16.31 -22.03 11.26
C PHE A 517 17.09 -23.30 11.63
N ALA A 518 16.86 -24.38 10.87
CA ALA A 518 17.53 -25.66 11.07
C ALA A 518 17.76 -26.40 9.75
N THR A 519 18.85 -27.16 9.70
CA THR A 519 19.27 -27.99 8.57
C THR A 519 18.76 -29.43 8.68
N THR A 520 18.69 -29.98 9.91
CA THR A 520 18.19 -31.35 10.16
C THR A 520 16.89 -31.35 10.97
N TYR A 521 16.20 -32.49 10.95
CA TYR A 521 14.96 -32.67 11.71
C TYR A 521 15.20 -32.71 13.23
N GLU A 522 16.34 -33.22 13.67
CA GLU A 522 16.73 -33.30 15.09
C GLU A 522 16.99 -31.90 15.67
N GLU A 523 17.67 -31.05 14.90
CA GLU A 523 17.88 -29.63 15.23
C GLU A 523 16.53 -28.88 15.30
N HIS A 524 15.65 -29.09 14.31
CA HIS A 524 14.30 -28.53 14.31
C HIS A 524 13.46 -29.00 15.51
N ALA A 525 13.45 -30.30 15.82
CA ALA A 525 12.69 -30.87 16.93
C ALA A 525 13.15 -30.30 18.28
N LYS A 526 14.47 -30.06 18.46
CA LYS A 526 14.99 -29.34 19.63
C LYS A 526 14.44 -27.92 19.71
N ASN A 527 14.47 -27.17 18.60
CA ASN A 527 14.00 -25.78 18.56
C ASN A 527 12.47 -25.69 18.83
N VAL A 528 11.69 -26.66 18.35
CA VAL A 528 10.24 -26.78 18.64
C VAL A 528 9.99 -27.07 20.12
N GLU A 529 10.74 -27.99 20.73
CA GLU A 529 10.59 -28.28 22.17
C GLU A 529 10.94 -27.04 23.02
N GLU A 530 12.06 -26.39 22.71
CA GLU A 530 12.58 -25.25 23.48
C GLU A 530 11.70 -23.99 23.33
N HIS A 531 11.11 -23.74 22.16
CA HIS A 531 10.43 -22.47 21.86
C HIS A 531 8.91 -22.56 21.64
N VAL A 532 8.32 -23.76 21.54
CA VAL A 532 6.87 -23.97 21.35
C VAL A 532 6.26 -24.85 22.45
N ASN A 533 6.75 -26.08 22.63
CA ASN A 533 6.15 -27.03 23.60
C ASN A 533 6.31 -26.55 25.06
N SER A 534 7.46 -25.94 25.37
CA SER A 534 7.71 -25.26 26.65
C SER A 534 6.69 -24.16 26.97
N LYS A 535 6.04 -23.58 25.96
CA LYS A 535 5.08 -22.46 26.09
C LYS A 535 3.63 -22.92 26.18
N LEU A 536 3.28 -23.99 25.45
CA LEU A 536 2.00 -24.68 25.60
C LEU A 536 1.82 -25.18 27.05
N THR A 537 2.84 -25.84 27.60
CA THR A 537 2.82 -26.40 28.97
C THR A 537 2.79 -25.34 30.08
N GLN A 538 3.48 -24.21 29.91
CA GLN A 538 3.40 -23.07 30.83
C GLN A 538 2.00 -22.42 30.79
N SER A 539 1.40 -22.30 29.61
CA SER A 539 0.05 -21.73 29.43
C SER A 539 -1.03 -22.58 30.10
N SER A 540 -0.95 -23.91 29.99
CA SER A 540 -1.87 -24.83 30.68
C SER A 540 -1.70 -24.87 32.20
N SER A 541 -0.58 -24.37 32.73
CA SER A 541 -0.26 -24.37 34.17
C SER A 541 -0.69 -23.08 34.89
N SER A 542 -1.36 -22.16 34.19
CA SER A 542 -1.59 -20.77 34.63
C SER A 542 -3.08 -20.34 34.64
N ASN A 543 -4.01 -21.30 34.53
CA ASN A 543 -5.48 -21.09 34.57
C ASN A 543 -6.11 -21.85 35.74
#